data_AF-A0A3E3EFK2-F1
#
_entry.id   AF-A0A3E3EFK2-F1
#
_cell.length_a   1.000
_cell.length_b   1.000
_cell.length_c   1.000
_cell.angle_alpha   90.00
_cell.angle_beta   90.00
_cell.angle_gamma   90.00
#
_symmetry.space_group_name_H-M   'P 1'
#
loop_
_entity.id
_entity.type
_entity.pdbx_description
1 polymer ?
#
loop_
_entity_poly.entity_id
_entity_poly.type
_entity_poly.pdbx_seq_one_letter_code
_entity_poly.pdbx_strand_id
1 'polypeptide(L)'
;MTFPKDFLWGGAVTAHQSEGAYNAGGKSPAVCDLFPKPEHSDFKDGIDSYHRYDDDFSLFEEMGFTSYRFSIDWSRVCPDGINFSEESMQFYDDFIDSMIRHGMEPMCSLYHFEMPQLLMNKYNGFYSREVVDMFVTYANKMIDRYGDRVKKWISFNEQNAIALPGSSKVAYGAVCPKDIDEQTFINQLVHNTFVAHAKVVEKVHTIADAKVLGMVIYIPAYAATCNPLDELESRNQMALTDMYFDMFTYGEYSSYMMAKMKNENNLPKMLDGDLELLKKNKVDWLSLSYYFSTVASHGKLSIEMNGNAKAATNPYLKASEWGWQIDPLGLRIGLRDIYAKYRLPIMVVENGFGMRDILENETVIDDTRIDYMKDHLEQIALAINEGVDCRGYLMWGPIDILSSQGEMSKRYGTIYVNRDDKDLKDMKRYKKKSFYWYKKVISTNGDDIKND
;
A
#
# COMPACT_ATOMS: atom_id res chain seq x y z
N MET A 1 14.79 18.85 -13.98
CA MET A 1 14.03 18.87 -12.72
C MET A 1 14.74 17.89 -11.84
N THR A 2 15.45 18.31 -10.79
CA THR A 2 16.48 17.44 -10.21
C THR A 2 15.93 16.68 -9.01
N PHE A 3 15.76 15.37 -9.16
CA PHE A 3 15.59 14.47 -8.03
C PHE A 3 16.91 14.30 -7.28
N PRO A 4 16.89 13.94 -5.98
CA PRO A 4 18.09 13.55 -5.24
C PRO A 4 18.89 12.48 -5.99
N LYS A 5 20.22 12.46 -5.83
CA LYS A 5 21.09 11.48 -6.53
C LYS A 5 20.82 10.04 -6.09
N ASP A 6 20.38 9.88 -4.85
CA ASP A 6 20.02 8.64 -4.17
C ASP A 6 18.50 8.41 -4.13
N PHE A 7 17.75 9.08 -5.01
CA PHE A 7 16.30 8.87 -5.10
C PHE A 7 15.99 7.43 -5.51
N LEU A 8 15.09 6.80 -4.76
CA LEU A 8 14.74 5.40 -4.96
C LEU A 8 13.67 5.29 -6.05
N TRP A 9 14.09 4.75 -7.19
CA TRP A 9 13.21 4.46 -8.33
C TRP A 9 12.84 2.98 -8.35
N GLY A 10 11.56 2.70 -8.55
CA GLY A 10 11.15 1.30 -8.60
C GLY A 10 9.67 1.08 -8.80
N GLY A 11 9.21 -0.06 -8.29
CA GLY A 11 7.83 -0.47 -8.30
C GLY A 11 7.46 -1.29 -7.07
N ALA A 12 6.15 -1.47 -6.89
CA ALA A 12 5.57 -2.21 -5.79
C ALA A 12 4.52 -3.22 -6.30
N VAL A 13 4.52 -4.41 -5.70
CA VAL A 13 3.45 -5.40 -5.83
C VAL A 13 3.07 -5.97 -4.47
N THR A 14 2.11 -6.88 -4.48
CA THR A 14 1.69 -7.67 -3.30
C THR A 14 1.79 -9.14 -3.62
N ALA A 15 2.00 -9.97 -2.59
CA ALA A 15 2.11 -11.40 -2.76
C ALA A 15 0.84 -11.97 -3.39
N HIS A 16 -0.34 -11.67 -2.83
CA HIS A 16 -1.60 -12.23 -3.33
C HIS A 16 -1.96 -11.78 -4.76
N GLN A 17 -1.59 -10.57 -5.20
CA GLN A 17 -1.89 -10.13 -6.57
C GLN A 17 -0.89 -10.67 -7.61
N SER A 18 0.30 -11.12 -7.18
CA SER A 18 1.41 -11.47 -8.08
C SER A 18 1.92 -12.90 -7.99
N GLU A 19 2.13 -13.46 -6.80
CA GLU A 19 2.83 -14.74 -6.60
C GLU A 19 2.07 -15.93 -7.20
N GLY A 20 0.79 -16.08 -6.86
CA GLY A 20 0.05 -17.31 -7.13
C GLY A 20 0.51 -18.48 -6.26
N ALA A 21 0.56 -19.68 -6.85
CA ALA A 21 0.97 -20.91 -6.17
C ALA A 21 0.24 -21.10 -4.82
N TYR A 22 -1.08 -20.96 -4.85
CA TYR A 22 -1.91 -20.81 -3.65
C TYR A 22 -1.91 -21.99 -2.67
N ASN A 23 -1.42 -23.15 -3.10
CA ASN A 23 -1.33 -24.38 -2.32
C ASN A 23 0.11 -24.90 -2.18
N ALA A 24 1.11 -24.19 -2.71
CA ALA A 24 2.52 -24.55 -2.58
C ALA A 24 3.06 -24.23 -1.18
N GLY A 25 4.01 -25.02 -0.69
CA GLY A 25 4.69 -24.79 0.61
C GLY A 25 3.79 -24.89 1.85
N GLY A 26 2.58 -25.46 1.70
CA GLY A 26 1.58 -25.56 2.78
C GLY A 26 0.77 -24.28 3.01
N LYS A 27 0.76 -23.35 2.05
CA LYS A 27 -0.03 -22.11 2.14
C LYS A 27 -1.50 -22.40 2.45
N SER A 28 -2.04 -21.64 3.40
CA SER A 28 -3.45 -21.65 3.76
C SER A 28 -4.24 -20.54 3.03
N PRO A 29 -5.57 -20.63 2.95
CA PRO A 29 -6.39 -19.50 2.49
C PRO A 29 -6.14 -18.27 3.34
N ALA A 30 -5.97 -17.12 2.69
CA ALA A 30 -5.86 -15.82 3.32
C ALA A 30 -7.19 -15.06 3.30
N VAL A 31 -7.30 -13.98 4.08
CA VAL A 31 -8.52 -13.15 4.08
C VAL A 31 -8.73 -12.44 2.74
N CYS A 32 -7.67 -12.14 1.97
CA CYS A 32 -7.77 -11.63 0.61
C CYS A 32 -8.41 -12.63 -0.38
N ASP A 33 -8.38 -13.93 -0.08
CA ASP A 33 -8.98 -14.98 -0.91
C ASP A 33 -10.52 -15.06 -0.73
N LEU A 34 -11.07 -14.31 0.24
CA LEU A 34 -12.52 -14.25 0.52
C LEU A 34 -13.28 -13.24 -0.31
N PHE A 35 -12.58 -12.32 -0.97
CA PHE A 35 -13.25 -11.37 -1.85
C PHE A 35 -13.81 -12.13 -3.05
N PRO A 36 -15.12 -12.04 -3.35
CA PRO A 36 -15.75 -12.83 -4.40
C PRO A 36 -15.20 -12.48 -5.77
N LYS A 37 -14.70 -13.47 -6.51
CA LYS A 37 -14.06 -13.26 -7.81
C LYS A 37 -14.44 -14.34 -8.81
N PRO A 38 -14.50 -14.03 -10.12
CA PRO A 38 -14.52 -15.04 -11.18
C PRO A 38 -13.40 -16.07 -11.00
N GLU A 39 -13.55 -17.27 -11.60
CA GLU A 39 -12.63 -18.41 -11.42
C GLU A 39 -11.15 -18.09 -11.69
N HIS A 40 -10.83 -17.22 -12.66
CA HIS A 40 -9.44 -16.82 -12.97
C HIS A 40 -9.04 -15.46 -12.38
N SER A 41 -9.88 -14.91 -11.51
CA SER A 41 -9.67 -13.65 -10.80
C SER A 41 -9.38 -13.86 -9.32
N ASP A 42 -9.46 -15.09 -8.80
CA ASP A 42 -9.42 -15.44 -7.37
C ASP A 42 -8.03 -15.50 -6.71
N PHE A 43 -7.04 -14.80 -7.30
CA PHE A 43 -5.65 -14.72 -6.85
C PHE A 43 -4.84 -16.02 -6.83
N LYS A 44 -5.43 -17.18 -7.11
CA LYS A 44 -4.76 -18.48 -6.94
C LYS A 44 -3.51 -18.65 -7.78
N ASP A 45 -3.55 -18.16 -9.01
CA ASP A 45 -2.44 -18.22 -9.96
C ASP A 45 -1.61 -16.93 -9.97
N GLY A 46 -2.13 -15.82 -9.44
CA GLY A 46 -1.45 -14.51 -9.53
C GLY A 46 -0.99 -14.23 -10.96
N ILE A 47 0.21 -13.70 -11.15
CA ILE A 47 0.90 -13.75 -12.45
C ILE A 47 2.00 -14.80 -12.48
N ASP A 48 1.92 -15.78 -11.58
CA ASP A 48 2.89 -16.85 -11.41
C ASP A 48 4.29 -16.34 -11.05
N SER A 49 4.38 -15.18 -10.36
CA SER A 49 5.69 -14.66 -9.91
C SER A 49 6.36 -15.59 -8.90
N TYR A 50 5.62 -16.48 -8.22
CA TYR A 50 6.21 -17.50 -7.36
C TYR A 50 7.23 -18.39 -8.13
N HIS A 51 6.98 -18.68 -9.40
CA HIS A 51 7.89 -19.45 -10.24
C HIS A 51 8.74 -18.59 -11.19
N ARG A 52 8.43 -17.29 -11.31
CA ARG A 52 8.96 -16.40 -12.38
C ARG A 52 9.60 -15.11 -11.87
N TYR A 53 9.78 -14.95 -10.56
CA TYR A 53 10.29 -13.70 -9.99
C TYR A 53 11.66 -13.29 -10.55
N ASP A 54 12.54 -14.24 -10.88
CA ASP A 54 13.87 -13.94 -11.43
C ASP A 54 13.78 -13.35 -12.85
N ASP A 55 12.86 -13.85 -13.67
CA ASP A 55 12.55 -13.28 -15.00
C ASP A 55 11.91 -11.88 -14.85
N ASP A 56 11.00 -11.72 -13.89
CA ASP A 56 10.36 -10.43 -13.59
C ASP A 56 11.41 -9.40 -13.13
N PHE A 57 12.35 -9.80 -12.27
CA PHE A 57 13.45 -8.95 -11.78
C PHE A 57 14.47 -8.61 -12.85
N SER A 58 14.74 -9.51 -13.79
CA SER A 58 15.56 -9.21 -14.98
C SER A 58 14.96 -8.05 -15.79
N LEU A 59 13.62 -7.99 -15.90
CA LEU A 59 12.95 -6.87 -16.56
C LEU A 59 13.02 -5.57 -15.74
N PHE A 60 12.97 -5.66 -14.41
CA PHE A 60 13.12 -4.51 -13.52
C PHE A 60 14.54 -3.94 -13.51
N GLU A 61 15.55 -4.80 -13.54
CA GLU A 61 16.95 -4.42 -13.74
C GLU A 61 17.11 -3.71 -15.09
N GLU A 62 16.51 -4.24 -16.17
CA GLU A 62 16.57 -3.60 -17.48
C GLU A 62 15.95 -2.19 -17.49
N MET A 63 14.89 -1.96 -16.70
CA MET A 63 14.32 -0.62 -16.48
C MET A 63 15.22 0.27 -15.62
N GLY A 64 16.12 -0.30 -14.83
CA GLY A 64 17.03 0.42 -13.94
C GLY A 64 16.48 0.62 -12.52
N PHE A 65 15.57 -0.24 -12.05
CA PHE A 65 15.06 -0.15 -10.68
C PHE A 65 16.20 -0.16 -9.66
N THR A 66 16.12 0.72 -8.68
CA THR A 66 17.06 0.79 -7.55
C THR A 66 16.43 0.28 -6.27
N SER A 67 15.10 0.14 -6.22
CA SER A 67 14.38 -0.44 -5.11
C SER A 67 13.14 -1.17 -5.59
N TYR A 68 12.71 -2.19 -4.85
CA TYR A 68 11.49 -2.91 -5.12
C TYR A 68 10.75 -3.22 -3.83
N ARG A 69 9.45 -2.96 -3.83
CA ARG A 69 8.57 -3.20 -2.69
C ARG A 69 7.70 -4.43 -2.92
N PHE A 70 7.71 -5.34 -1.95
CA PHE A 70 6.93 -6.57 -1.95
C PHE A 70 6.26 -6.79 -0.60
N SER A 71 5.36 -7.77 -0.49
CA SER A 71 4.87 -8.29 0.78
C SER A 71 5.28 -9.74 0.98
N ILE A 72 5.38 -10.14 2.26
CA ILE A 72 5.50 -11.55 2.64
C ILE A 72 4.10 -12.04 2.99
N ASP A 73 3.67 -13.13 2.37
CA ASP A 73 2.38 -13.74 2.61
C ASP A 73 2.38 -14.49 3.96
N TRP A 74 1.71 -13.92 4.96
CA TRP A 74 1.59 -14.51 6.29
C TRP A 74 0.92 -15.90 6.24
N SER A 75 -0.11 -16.07 5.40
CA SER A 75 -0.79 -17.35 5.18
C SER A 75 0.08 -18.44 4.54
N ARG A 76 1.19 -18.04 3.90
CA ARG A 76 2.20 -18.94 3.33
C ARG A 76 3.24 -19.32 4.37
N VAL A 77 3.88 -18.34 5.02
CA VAL A 77 4.99 -18.64 5.94
C VAL A 77 4.56 -19.11 7.32
N CYS A 78 3.31 -18.83 7.72
CA CYS A 78 2.75 -19.27 9.01
C CYS A 78 1.27 -19.65 8.84
N PRO A 79 0.97 -20.74 8.12
CA PRO A 79 -0.38 -21.05 7.60
C PRO A 79 -1.43 -21.33 8.67
N ASP A 80 -1.04 -21.78 9.86
CA ASP A 80 -1.95 -21.96 11.00
C ASP A 80 -1.87 -20.81 12.02
N GLY A 81 -1.07 -19.78 11.73
CA GLY A 81 -0.80 -18.63 12.58
C GLY A 81 0.16 -18.88 13.75
N ILE A 82 0.73 -20.09 13.87
CA ILE A 82 1.64 -20.48 14.97
C ILE A 82 2.93 -21.12 14.44
N ASN A 83 2.82 -22.11 13.55
CA ASN A 83 3.94 -22.88 13.03
C ASN A 83 4.45 -22.29 11.72
N PHE A 84 5.77 -22.12 11.62
CA PHE A 84 6.41 -21.55 10.44
C PHE A 84 6.77 -22.62 9.41
N SER A 85 6.54 -22.34 8.13
CA SER A 85 6.96 -23.16 7.00
C SER A 85 8.37 -22.77 6.56
N GLU A 86 9.36 -23.63 6.81
CA GLU A 86 10.75 -23.39 6.39
C GLU A 86 10.89 -23.33 4.86
N GLU A 87 10.17 -24.19 4.14
CA GLU A 87 10.12 -24.16 2.67
C GLU A 87 9.64 -22.80 2.14
N SER A 88 8.57 -22.26 2.75
CA SER A 88 8.05 -20.95 2.36
C SER A 88 8.97 -19.80 2.75
N MET A 89 9.68 -19.90 3.87
CA MET A 89 10.70 -18.91 4.23
C MET A 89 11.90 -18.97 3.28
N GLN A 90 12.32 -20.17 2.86
CA GLN A 90 13.38 -20.35 1.86
C GLN A 90 13.01 -19.73 0.51
N PHE A 91 11.74 -19.84 0.08
CA PHE A 91 11.27 -19.12 -1.11
C PHE A 91 11.54 -17.61 -1.00
N TYR A 92 11.22 -16.99 0.14
CA TYR A 92 11.49 -15.56 0.33
C TYR A 92 12.97 -15.23 0.47
N ASP A 93 13.82 -16.14 0.99
CA ASP A 93 15.28 -15.97 0.90
C ASP A 93 15.73 -15.90 -0.56
N ASP A 94 15.32 -16.85 -1.39
CA ASP A 94 15.72 -16.93 -2.80
C ASP A 94 15.18 -15.73 -3.60
N PHE A 95 13.95 -15.30 -3.29
CA PHE A 95 13.32 -14.11 -3.85
C PHE A 95 14.08 -12.83 -3.49
N ILE A 96 14.42 -12.63 -2.21
CA ILE A 96 15.16 -11.46 -1.74
C ILE A 96 16.59 -11.47 -2.32
N ASP A 97 17.24 -12.63 -2.35
CA ASP A 97 18.59 -12.76 -2.92
C ASP A 97 18.60 -12.47 -4.42
N SER A 98 17.60 -12.95 -5.17
CA SER A 98 17.45 -12.61 -6.59
C SER A 98 17.25 -11.11 -6.80
N MET A 99 16.36 -10.48 -6.02
CA MET A 99 16.14 -9.02 -6.07
C MET A 99 17.43 -8.23 -5.87
N ILE A 100 18.24 -8.61 -4.88
CA ILE A 100 19.53 -7.97 -4.58
C ILE A 100 20.54 -8.22 -5.71
N ARG A 101 20.59 -9.44 -6.27
CA ARG A 101 21.46 -9.76 -7.43
C ARG A 101 21.14 -8.88 -8.64
N HIS A 102 19.87 -8.53 -8.82
CA HIS A 102 19.39 -7.60 -9.86
C HIS A 102 19.53 -6.11 -9.48
N GLY A 103 20.28 -5.79 -8.42
CA GLY A 103 20.66 -4.42 -8.06
C GLY A 103 19.59 -3.62 -7.33
N MET A 104 18.51 -4.26 -6.87
CA MET A 104 17.40 -3.58 -6.20
C MET A 104 17.52 -3.68 -4.69
N GLU A 105 17.28 -2.56 -4.00
CA GLU A 105 17.14 -2.55 -2.55
C GLU A 105 15.74 -3.05 -2.12
N PRO A 106 15.65 -4.09 -1.28
CA PRO A 106 14.38 -4.64 -0.83
C PRO A 106 13.64 -3.72 0.16
N MET A 107 12.34 -3.53 -0.09
CA MET A 107 11.40 -2.95 0.87
C MET A 107 10.26 -3.94 1.15
N CYS A 108 10.10 -4.36 2.40
CA CYS A 108 9.12 -5.38 2.77
C CYS A 108 7.92 -4.78 3.50
N SER A 109 6.71 -5.07 3.01
CA SER A 109 5.45 -4.92 3.74
C SER A 109 5.10 -6.23 4.45
N LEU A 110 5.04 -6.21 5.77
CA LEU A 110 4.75 -7.42 6.59
C LEU A 110 3.29 -7.85 6.52
N TYR A 111 2.38 -6.90 6.28
CA TYR A 111 0.96 -7.18 6.13
C TYR A 111 0.37 -6.45 4.93
N HIS A 112 -0.10 -7.22 3.95
CA HIS A 112 -0.87 -6.73 2.81
C HIS A 112 -2.14 -7.57 2.60
N PHE A 113 -2.96 -7.68 3.66
CA PHE A 113 -4.23 -8.40 3.68
C PHE A 113 -4.11 -9.94 3.54
N GLU A 114 -2.90 -10.47 3.77
CA GLU A 114 -2.57 -11.89 3.62
C GLU A 114 -2.66 -12.67 4.95
N MET A 115 -3.53 -12.27 5.88
CA MET A 115 -3.76 -13.00 7.14
C MET A 115 -4.30 -14.41 6.85
N PRO A 116 -3.78 -15.49 7.49
CA PRO A 116 -4.45 -16.79 7.45
C PRO A 116 -5.93 -16.67 7.86
N GLN A 117 -6.84 -17.10 7.00
CA GLN A 117 -8.30 -16.99 7.23
C GLN A 117 -8.72 -17.66 8.54
N LEU A 118 -8.01 -18.72 8.96
CA LEU A 118 -8.23 -19.39 10.23
C LEU A 118 -8.23 -18.41 11.42
N LEU A 119 -7.35 -17.39 11.42
CA LEU A 119 -7.25 -16.41 12.50
C LEU A 119 -8.45 -15.48 12.54
N MET A 120 -9.01 -15.11 11.38
CA MET A 120 -10.29 -14.42 11.28
C MET A 120 -11.41 -15.30 11.89
N ASN A 121 -11.50 -16.55 11.47
CA ASN A 121 -12.59 -17.44 11.89
C ASN A 121 -12.56 -17.75 13.39
N LYS A 122 -11.36 -17.92 13.97
CA LYS A 122 -11.19 -18.34 15.36
C LYS A 122 -11.15 -17.18 16.35
N TYR A 123 -10.56 -16.06 15.96
CA TYR A 123 -10.25 -14.95 16.88
C TYR A 123 -10.77 -13.59 16.41
N ASN A 124 -11.45 -13.51 15.25
CA ASN A 124 -11.87 -12.25 14.64
C ASN A 124 -10.71 -11.31 14.27
N GLY A 125 -9.57 -11.89 13.84
CA GLY A 125 -8.44 -11.16 13.29
C GLY A 125 -7.88 -10.11 14.23
N PHE A 126 -7.50 -8.94 13.69
CA PHE A 126 -6.88 -7.86 14.50
C PHE A 126 -7.82 -7.21 15.52
N TYR A 127 -9.11 -7.56 15.55
CA TYR A 127 -9.98 -7.19 16.67
C TYR A 127 -9.55 -7.89 17.99
N SER A 128 -8.92 -9.08 17.89
CA SER A 128 -8.37 -9.80 19.04
C SER A 128 -6.92 -9.42 19.33
N ARG A 129 -6.64 -9.19 20.61
CA ARG A 129 -5.27 -8.97 21.10
C ARG A 129 -4.38 -10.20 20.95
N GLU A 130 -4.95 -11.39 20.89
CA GLU A 130 -4.19 -12.63 20.65
C GLU A 130 -3.61 -12.65 19.23
N VAL A 131 -4.38 -12.20 18.23
CA VAL A 131 -3.90 -12.11 16.84
C VAL A 131 -2.85 -11.01 16.68
N VAL A 132 -2.95 -9.92 17.46
CA VAL A 132 -1.86 -8.92 17.55
C VAL A 132 -0.56 -9.57 17.97
N ASP A 133 -0.57 -10.41 19.00
CA ASP A 133 0.65 -11.09 19.47
C ASP A 133 1.14 -12.17 18.49
N MET A 134 0.23 -12.88 17.80
CA MET A 134 0.59 -13.81 16.72
C MET A 134 1.24 -13.08 15.54
N PHE A 135 0.69 -11.94 15.12
CA PHE A 135 1.26 -11.11 14.07
C PHE A 135 2.66 -10.62 14.45
N VAL A 136 2.84 -10.15 15.68
CA VAL A 136 4.16 -9.70 16.16
C VAL A 136 5.16 -10.85 16.20
N THR A 137 4.73 -12.06 16.56
CA THR A 137 5.58 -13.26 16.50
C THR A 137 6.01 -13.56 15.06
N TYR A 138 5.07 -13.52 14.12
CA TYR A 138 5.35 -13.65 12.69
C TYR A 138 6.31 -12.57 12.19
N ALA A 139 6.00 -11.30 12.45
CA ALA A 139 6.80 -10.16 12.02
C ALA A 139 8.23 -10.24 12.57
N ASN A 140 8.38 -10.55 13.86
CA ASN A 140 9.70 -10.73 14.48
C ASN A 140 10.49 -11.83 13.79
N LYS A 141 9.87 -12.97 13.49
CA LYS A 141 10.53 -14.08 12.78
C LYS A 141 11.00 -13.67 11.38
N MET A 142 10.20 -12.90 10.63
CA MET A 142 10.59 -12.40 9.30
C MET A 142 11.72 -11.36 9.40
N ILE A 143 11.63 -10.43 10.36
CA ILE A 143 12.67 -9.42 10.59
C ILE A 143 13.98 -10.08 11.03
N ASP A 144 13.92 -11.11 11.88
CA ASP A 144 15.09 -11.86 12.30
C ASP A 144 15.76 -12.61 11.14
N ARG A 145 14.97 -13.17 10.23
CA ARG A 145 15.49 -13.96 9.10
C ARG A 145 16.06 -13.09 7.98
N TYR A 146 15.37 -12.00 7.64
CA TYR A 146 15.68 -11.20 6.46
C TYR A 146 16.27 -9.82 6.77
N GLY A 147 16.32 -9.40 8.03
CA GLY A 147 16.78 -8.05 8.43
C GLY A 147 18.25 -7.77 8.14
N ASP A 148 19.06 -8.78 7.85
CA ASP A 148 20.42 -8.61 7.35
C ASP A 148 20.44 -7.99 5.94
N ARG A 149 19.45 -8.33 5.10
CA ARG A 149 19.32 -7.93 3.69
C ARG A 149 18.21 -6.92 3.42
N VAL A 150 17.13 -6.94 4.20
CA VAL A 150 15.98 -6.03 4.08
C VAL A 150 16.09 -4.93 5.13
N LYS A 151 16.29 -3.69 4.67
CA LYS A 151 16.49 -2.53 5.55
C LYS A 151 15.31 -1.57 5.61
N LYS A 152 14.31 -1.70 4.72
CA LYS A 152 13.10 -0.87 4.75
C LYS A 152 11.88 -1.73 5.02
N TRP A 153 11.16 -1.41 6.09
CA TRP A 153 10.03 -2.19 6.57
C TRP A 153 8.76 -1.34 6.68
N ILE A 154 7.64 -1.90 6.25
CA ILE A 154 6.29 -1.39 6.48
C ILE A 154 5.56 -2.47 7.26
N SER A 155 5.01 -2.16 8.44
CA SER A 155 4.26 -3.16 9.21
C SER A 155 2.92 -3.50 8.54
N PHE A 156 2.16 -2.46 8.18
CA PHE A 156 0.83 -2.54 7.58
C PHE A 156 0.79 -1.68 6.33
N ASN A 157 0.51 -2.29 5.19
CA ASN A 157 0.11 -1.54 4.01
C ASN A 157 -1.21 -0.82 4.28
N GLU A 158 -1.30 0.46 3.90
CA GLU A 158 -2.55 1.22 3.89
C GLU A 158 -3.35 1.12 5.21
N GLN A 159 -2.66 1.22 6.36
CA GLN A 159 -3.24 0.91 7.67
C GLN A 159 -4.51 1.73 7.97
N ASN A 160 -4.60 2.94 7.45
CA ASN A 160 -5.77 3.81 7.62
C ASN A 160 -7.03 3.35 6.90
N ALA A 161 -6.95 2.36 5.99
CA ALA A 161 -8.13 1.71 5.41
C ALA A 161 -9.08 1.15 6.48
N ILE A 162 -8.58 0.84 7.68
CA ILE A 162 -9.43 0.46 8.83
C ILE A 162 -10.40 1.58 9.17
N ALA A 163 -9.95 2.84 9.20
CA ALA A 163 -10.80 3.98 9.58
C ALA A 163 -11.56 4.59 8.39
N LEU A 164 -11.18 4.30 7.14
CA LEU A 164 -11.87 4.86 5.98
C LEU A 164 -13.30 4.29 5.87
N PRO A 165 -14.31 5.16 5.67
CA PRO A 165 -15.68 4.74 5.43
C PRO A 165 -15.80 3.77 4.25
N GLY A 166 -16.65 2.74 4.39
CA GLY A 166 -16.94 1.74 3.37
C GLY A 166 -15.84 0.70 3.10
N SER A 167 -14.63 0.90 3.61
CA SER A 167 -13.54 -0.08 3.45
C SER A 167 -13.86 -1.36 4.23
N SER A 168 -13.74 -2.53 3.58
CA SER A 168 -14.07 -3.81 4.22
C SER A 168 -13.07 -4.16 5.32
N LYS A 169 -13.57 -4.36 6.55
CA LYS A 169 -12.73 -4.76 7.69
C LYS A 169 -12.29 -6.23 7.63
N VAL A 170 -12.86 -7.02 6.70
CA VAL A 170 -12.42 -8.38 6.39
C VAL A 170 -10.96 -8.40 5.91
N ALA A 171 -10.48 -7.32 5.27
CA ALA A 171 -9.07 -7.17 4.89
C ALA A 171 -8.11 -7.19 6.10
N TYR A 172 -8.61 -6.95 7.31
CA TYR A 172 -7.91 -7.03 8.60
C TYR A 172 -8.35 -8.25 9.43
N GLY A 173 -9.01 -9.20 8.78
CA GLY A 173 -9.52 -10.45 9.35
C GLY A 173 -10.67 -10.26 10.33
N ALA A 174 -11.39 -9.15 10.28
CA ALA A 174 -12.38 -8.83 11.30
C ALA A 174 -13.76 -8.50 10.74
N VAL A 175 -14.78 -8.97 11.44
CA VAL A 175 -16.20 -8.67 11.20
C VAL A 175 -16.79 -8.09 12.48
N CYS A 176 -17.56 -7.00 12.35
CA CYS A 176 -18.18 -6.35 13.49
C CYS A 176 -19.18 -7.31 14.15
N PRO A 177 -19.05 -7.61 15.46
CA PRO A 177 -20.07 -8.36 16.18
C PRO A 177 -21.42 -7.61 16.16
N LYS A 178 -22.54 -8.35 16.15
CA LYS A 178 -23.89 -7.76 16.01
C LYS A 178 -24.30 -6.84 17.16
N ASP A 179 -23.72 -7.06 18.33
CA ASP A 179 -24.01 -6.40 19.60
C ASP A 179 -23.02 -5.27 19.93
N ILE A 180 -22.08 -4.98 19.01
CA ILE A 180 -21.08 -3.94 19.17
C ILE A 180 -21.36 -2.83 18.15
N ASP A 181 -21.29 -1.58 18.62
CA ASP A 181 -21.33 -0.41 17.75
C ASP A 181 -20.16 -0.43 16.76
N GLU A 182 -20.46 -0.14 15.48
CA GLU A 182 -19.47 -0.26 14.40
C GLU A 182 -18.27 0.67 14.60
N GLN A 183 -18.49 1.90 15.09
CA GLN A 183 -17.39 2.83 15.33
C GLN A 183 -16.52 2.39 16.50
N THR A 184 -17.12 1.84 17.56
CA THR A 184 -16.39 1.24 18.69
C THR A 184 -15.54 0.05 18.24
N PHE A 185 -16.08 -0.81 17.37
CA PHE A 185 -15.36 -1.92 16.76
C PHE A 185 -14.18 -1.42 15.92
N ILE A 186 -14.40 -0.43 15.04
CA ILE A 186 -13.36 0.19 14.22
C ILE A 186 -12.26 0.77 15.10
N ASN A 187 -12.61 1.56 16.13
CA ASN A 187 -11.64 2.16 17.03
C ASN A 187 -10.78 1.10 17.76
N GLN A 188 -11.38 -0.03 18.15
CA GLN A 188 -10.63 -1.15 18.73
C GLN A 188 -9.64 -1.77 17.75
N LEU A 189 -10.05 -1.98 16.49
CA LEU A 189 -9.16 -2.47 15.43
C LEU A 189 -8.00 -1.51 15.16
N VAL A 190 -8.30 -0.22 15.06
CA VAL A 190 -7.28 0.83 14.90
C VAL A 190 -6.28 0.77 16.06
N HIS A 191 -6.77 0.71 17.31
CA HIS A 191 -5.90 0.65 18.47
C HIS A 191 -5.01 -0.60 18.48
N ASN A 192 -5.60 -1.77 18.25
CA ASN A 192 -4.86 -3.03 18.24
C ASN A 192 -3.78 -3.07 17.13
N THR A 193 -4.08 -2.55 15.94
CA THR A 193 -3.09 -2.48 14.86
C THR A 193 -2.02 -1.42 15.11
N PHE A 194 -2.31 -0.33 15.83
CA PHE A 194 -1.27 0.59 16.32
C PHE A 194 -0.34 -0.08 17.32
N VAL A 195 -0.86 -0.89 18.25
CA VAL A 195 -0.01 -1.66 19.17
C VAL A 195 0.86 -2.65 18.40
N ALA A 196 0.29 -3.41 17.45
CA ALA A 196 1.06 -4.28 16.58
C ALA A 196 2.17 -3.51 15.84
N HIS A 197 1.84 -2.36 15.25
CA HIS A 197 2.78 -1.49 14.56
C HIS A 197 3.93 -1.06 15.48
N ALA A 198 3.64 -0.56 16.69
CA ALA A 198 4.66 -0.12 17.63
C ALA A 198 5.59 -1.26 18.08
N LYS A 199 5.06 -2.48 18.28
CA LYS A 199 5.89 -3.66 18.58
C LYS A 199 6.80 -4.05 17.40
N VAL A 200 6.31 -3.93 16.17
CA VAL A 200 7.12 -4.14 14.95
C VAL A 200 8.20 -3.07 14.81
N VAL A 201 7.87 -1.80 15.09
CA VAL A 201 8.85 -0.71 15.09
C VAL A 201 9.99 -1.00 16.09
N GLU A 202 9.63 -1.39 17.32
CA GLU A 202 10.61 -1.77 18.35
C GLU A 202 11.55 -2.87 17.84
N LYS A 203 11.00 -3.87 17.15
CA LYS A 203 11.79 -4.96 16.58
C LYS A 203 12.72 -4.49 15.47
N VAL A 204 12.22 -3.72 14.49
CA VAL A 204 13.05 -3.28 13.35
C VAL A 204 14.21 -2.41 13.83
N HIS A 205 14.01 -1.58 14.86
CA HIS A 205 15.08 -0.76 15.43
C HIS A 205 16.18 -1.57 16.16
N THR A 206 16.01 -2.89 16.33
CA THR A 206 17.10 -3.78 16.75
C THR A 206 18.07 -4.14 15.62
N ILE A 207 17.66 -3.93 14.36
CA ILE A 207 18.45 -4.21 13.17
C ILE A 207 19.23 -2.96 12.76
N ALA A 208 20.55 -3.10 12.63
CA ALA A 208 21.42 -2.01 12.20
C ALA A 208 20.98 -1.43 10.85
N ASP A 209 20.93 -0.10 10.80
CA ASP A 209 20.56 0.76 9.66
C ASP A 209 19.14 0.58 9.11
N ALA A 210 18.34 -0.32 9.68
CA ALA A 210 16.96 -0.52 9.25
C ALA A 210 16.10 0.72 9.52
N LYS A 211 15.05 0.87 8.72
CA LYS A 211 14.09 1.97 8.75
C LYS A 211 12.68 1.39 8.71
N VAL A 212 11.80 1.97 9.50
CA VAL A 212 10.36 1.67 9.47
C VAL A 212 9.63 2.83 8.82
N LEU A 213 8.70 2.50 7.93
CA LEU A 213 7.85 3.45 7.24
C LEU A 213 6.41 3.29 7.70
N GLY A 214 5.78 4.38 8.14
CA GLY A 214 4.35 4.43 8.39
C GLY A 214 3.60 4.64 7.08
N MET A 215 2.71 3.72 6.69
CA MET A 215 2.04 3.75 5.39
C MET A 215 0.55 4.06 5.51
N VAL A 216 0.06 5.01 4.70
CA VAL A 216 -1.36 5.35 4.59
C VAL A 216 -1.83 5.43 3.13
N ILE A 217 -3.13 5.25 2.93
CA ILE A 217 -3.86 5.77 1.78
C ILE A 217 -3.99 7.28 1.96
N TYR A 218 -3.42 8.06 1.03
CA TYR A 218 -3.54 9.50 1.07
C TYR A 218 -4.53 9.99 0.01
N ILE A 219 -5.71 10.43 0.48
CA ILE A 219 -6.76 11.03 -0.35
C ILE A 219 -6.99 12.46 0.17
N PRO A 220 -6.37 13.48 -0.44
CA PRO A 220 -6.58 14.86 0.00
C PRO A 220 -8.04 15.27 -0.26
N ALA A 221 -8.68 15.87 0.74
CA ALA A 221 -10.05 16.37 0.65
C ALA A 221 -10.05 17.89 0.50
N TYR A 222 -10.52 18.40 -0.64
CA TYR A 222 -10.69 19.84 -0.88
C TYR A 222 -12.07 20.30 -0.42
N ALA A 223 -12.19 21.47 0.19
CA ALA A 223 -13.49 22.06 0.44
C ALA A 223 -14.20 22.38 -0.89
N ALA A 224 -15.48 22.02 -1.02
CA ALA A 224 -16.26 22.26 -2.23
C ALA A 224 -16.46 23.75 -2.53
N THR A 225 -16.54 24.57 -1.48
CA THR A 225 -16.65 26.02 -1.55
C THR A 225 -15.85 26.66 -0.42
N CYS A 226 -15.69 27.99 -0.46
CA CYS A 226 -15.11 28.74 0.67
C CYS A 226 -16.07 28.89 1.88
N ASN A 227 -17.21 28.20 1.88
CA ASN A 227 -18.09 28.14 3.04
C ASN A 227 -17.35 27.45 4.20
N PRO A 228 -17.26 28.08 5.40
CA PRO A 228 -16.56 27.49 6.54
C PRO A 228 -17.06 26.09 6.95
N LEU A 229 -18.30 25.73 6.65
CA LEU A 229 -18.82 24.38 6.92
C LEU A 229 -18.22 23.32 5.99
N ASP A 230 -17.97 23.66 4.72
CA ASP A 230 -17.31 22.76 3.76
C ASP A 230 -15.81 22.62 4.09
N GLU A 231 -15.17 23.72 4.52
CA GLU A 231 -13.79 23.69 5.00
C GLU A 231 -13.65 22.84 6.27
N LEU A 232 -14.54 23.00 7.24
CA LEU A 232 -14.54 22.18 8.45
C LEU A 232 -14.75 20.69 8.11
N GLU A 233 -15.61 20.39 7.14
CA GLU A 233 -15.82 19.01 6.67
C GLU A 233 -14.55 18.42 6.03
N SER A 234 -13.84 19.20 5.21
CA SER A 234 -12.52 18.79 4.67
C SER A 234 -11.55 18.44 5.80
N ARG A 235 -11.48 19.26 6.86
CA ARG A 235 -10.63 18.99 8.03
C ARG A 235 -11.05 17.73 8.78
N ASN A 236 -12.36 17.51 8.96
CA ASN A 236 -12.88 16.31 9.62
C ASN A 236 -12.51 15.03 8.85
N GLN A 237 -12.56 15.06 7.51
CA GLN A 237 -12.16 13.94 6.68
C GLN A 237 -10.65 13.68 6.77
N MET A 238 -9.83 14.72 6.68
CA MET A 238 -8.38 14.59 6.81
C MET A 238 -7.94 14.17 8.22
N ALA A 239 -8.69 14.51 9.27
CA ALA A 239 -8.37 14.15 10.65
C ALA A 239 -8.26 12.62 10.85
N LEU A 240 -8.99 11.81 10.07
CA LEU A 240 -8.89 10.36 10.11
C LEU A 240 -7.50 9.88 9.65
N THR A 241 -6.98 10.43 8.56
CA THR A 241 -5.63 10.09 8.04
C THR A 241 -4.54 10.73 8.88
N ASP A 242 -4.72 11.99 9.29
CA ASP A 242 -3.78 12.70 10.17
C ASP A 242 -3.58 11.96 11.50
N MET A 243 -4.61 11.28 12.03
CA MET A 243 -4.47 10.43 13.23
C MET A 243 -3.41 9.33 13.08
N TYR A 244 -3.28 8.72 11.89
CA TYR A 244 -2.27 7.69 11.64
C TYR A 244 -0.89 8.32 11.55
N PHE A 245 -0.76 9.45 10.86
CA PHE A 245 0.52 10.17 10.82
C PHE A 245 0.95 10.68 12.19
N ASP A 246 0.03 11.19 13.01
CA ASP A 246 0.27 11.60 14.39
C ASP A 246 0.75 10.39 15.22
N MET A 247 0.10 9.24 15.05
CA MET A 247 0.52 8.00 15.73
C MET A 247 1.90 7.54 15.27
N PHE A 248 2.18 7.54 13.97
CA PHE A 248 3.48 7.12 13.44
C PHE A 248 4.62 8.07 13.88
N THR A 249 4.35 9.37 13.91
CA THR A 249 5.37 10.41 14.14
C THR A 249 5.57 10.72 15.62
N TYR A 250 4.49 10.75 16.40
CA TYR A 250 4.50 11.18 17.79
C TYR A 250 4.17 10.04 18.77
N GLY A 251 3.59 8.94 18.29
CA GLY A 251 3.12 7.84 19.13
C GLY A 251 1.91 8.22 19.98
N GLU A 252 1.14 9.21 19.53
CA GLU A 252 0.02 9.79 20.26
C GLU A 252 -1.20 9.93 19.34
N TYR A 253 -2.39 9.70 19.90
CA TYR A 253 -3.61 10.07 19.21
C TYR A 253 -3.77 11.59 19.19
N SER A 254 -4.23 12.13 18.06
CA SER A 254 -4.55 13.56 17.97
C SER A 254 -5.59 13.97 19.02
N SER A 255 -5.45 15.18 19.55
CA SER A 255 -6.34 15.71 20.59
C SER A 255 -7.81 15.74 20.13
N TYR A 256 -8.03 16.09 18.85
CA TYR A 256 -9.35 16.06 18.22
C TYR A 256 -9.94 14.64 18.18
N MET A 257 -9.18 13.65 17.70
CA MET A 257 -9.69 12.28 17.61
C MET A 257 -9.95 11.67 18.98
N MET A 258 -9.09 11.93 19.97
CA MET A 258 -9.33 11.51 21.36
C MET A 258 -10.59 12.14 21.94
N ALA A 259 -10.80 13.44 21.73
CA ALA A 259 -11.99 14.14 22.22
C ALA A 259 -13.26 13.62 21.53
N LYS A 260 -13.20 13.42 20.21
CA LYS A 260 -14.29 12.83 19.43
C LYS A 260 -14.68 11.46 19.98
N MET A 261 -13.71 10.57 20.16
CA MET A 261 -14.00 9.22 20.66
C MET A 261 -14.60 9.21 22.07
N LYS A 262 -14.15 10.13 22.94
CA LYS A 262 -14.72 10.31 24.29
C LYS A 262 -16.16 10.80 24.24
N ASN A 263 -16.43 11.83 23.44
CA ASN A 263 -17.75 12.45 23.34
C ASN A 263 -18.79 11.50 22.71
N GLU A 264 -18.34 10.65 21.79
CA GLU A 264 -19.18 9.63 21.14
C GLU A 264 -19.22 8.30 21.91
N ASN A 265 -18.54 8.21 23.06
CA ASN A 265 -18.48 7.02 23.92
C ASN A 265 -18.04 5.74 23.19
N ASN A 266 -17.06 5.85 22.31
CA ASN A 266 -16.54 4.76 21.46
C ASN A 266 -15.02 4.58 21.58
N LEU A 267 -14.43 5.01 22.70
CA LEU A 267 -13.01 4.77 22.97
C LEU A 267 -12.66 3.28 22.89
N PRO A 268 -11.52 2.91 22.29
CA PRO A 268 -11.06 1.53 22.32
C PRO A 268 -10.67 1.15 23.75
N LYS A 269 -10.79 -0.14 24.06
CA LYS A 269 -10.18 -0.70 25.25
C LYS A 269 -8.66 -0.72 25.06
N MET A 270 -7.99 0.13 25.82
CA MET A 270 -6.53 0.21 25.91
C MET A 270 -6.06 -0.60 27.13
N LEU A 271 -4.97 -1.35 26.98
CA LEU A 271 -4.34 -2.07 28.10
C LEU A 271 -3.27 -1.22 28.76
N ASP A 272 -2.93 -1.58 30.00
CA ASP A 272 -1.84 -0.94 30.73
C ASP A 272 -0.54 -1.03 29.93
N GLY A 273 0.11 0.12 29.71
CA GLY A 273 1.36 0.23 28.95
C GLY A 273 1.18 0.46 27.44
N ASP A 274 -0.02 0.36 26.87
CA ASP A 274 -0.23 0.54 25.43
C ASP A 274 0.19 1.94 24.97
N LEU A 275 -0.23 2.99 25.68
CA LEU A 275 0.12 4.36 25.30
C LEU A 275 1.62 4.65 25.42
N GLU A 276 2.30 4.06 26.40
CA GLU A 276 3.76 4.22 26.56
C GLU A 276 4.53 3.48 25.45
N LEU A 277 4.05 2.28 25.07
CA LEU A 277 4.58 1.52 23.94
C LEU A 277 4.46 2.32 22.64
N LEU A 278 3.29 2.92 22.37
CA LEU A 278 3.06 3.74 21.18
C LEU A 278 4.00 4.95 21.15
N LYS A 279 4.08 5.69 22.26
CA LYS A 279 4.92 6.90 22.39
C LYS A 279 6.41 6.63 22.20
N LYS A 280 6.88 5.46 22.64
CA LYS A 280 8.29 5.05 22.52
C LYS A 280 8.68 4.69 21.09
N ASN A 281 7.77 4.06 20.34
CA ASN A 281 8.11 3.39 19.09
C ASN A 281 7.50 4.12 17.89
N LYS A 282 8.28 5.06 17.34
CA LYS A 282 7.91 5.94 16.22
C LYS A 282 8.63 5.55 14.95
N VAL A 283 8.04 5.85 13.80
CA VAL A 283 8.63 5.50 12.50
C VAL A 283 9.80 6.41 12.14
N ASP A 284 10.63 5.95 11.20
CA ASP A 284 11.71 6.73 10.65
C ASP A 284 11.20 7.64 9.53
N TRP A 285 10.43 7.09 8.59
CA TRP A 285 9.88 7.79 7.42
C TRP A 285 8.37 7.60 7.32
N LEU A 286 7.72 8.47 6.56
CA LEU A 286 6.33 8.33 6.16
C LEU A 286 6.25 7.80 4.72
N SER A 287 5.20 7.07 4.42
CA SER A 287 4.94 6.57 3.09
C SER A 287 3.46 6.61 2.77
N LEU A 288 3.15 6.71 1.48
CA LEU A 288 1.77 6.84 1.03
C LEU A 288 1.50 6.11 -0.28
N SER A 289 0.27 5.62 -0.40
CA SER A 289 -0.38 5.39 -1.68
C SER A 289 -1.17 6.64 -2.10
N TYR A 290 -1.13 6.97 -3.39
CA TYR A 290 -1.86 8.12 -3.95
C TYR A 290 -2.43 7.80 -5.33
N TYR A 291 -3.70 8.14 -5.54
CA TYR A 291 -4.36 7.99 -6.83
C TYR A 291 -5.22 9.18 -7.25
N PHE A 292 -5.97 9.75 -6.31
CA PHE A 292 -6.93 10.82 -6.56
C PHE A 292 -7.18 11.66 -5.30
N SER A 293 -7.74 12.85 -5.49
CA SER A 293 -8.30 13.71 -4.45
C SER A 293 -9.83 13.59 -4.38
N THR A 294 -10.42 14.10 -3.30
CA THR A 294 -11.87 14.19 -3.14
C THR A 294 -12.32 15.60 -2.79
N VAL A 295 -13.64 15.83 -2.78
CA VAL A 295 -14.26 17.10 -2.44
C VAL A 295 -15.20 16.94 -1.24
N ALA A 296 -14.99 17.75 -0.21
CA ALA A 296 -15.77 17.84 1.01
C ALA A 296 -16.90 18.87 0.89
N SER A 297 -18.13 18.45 1.17
CA SER A 297 -19.30 19.32 1.26
C SER A 297 -20.06 19.00 2.52
N HIS A 298 -20.45 20.02 3.27
CA HIS A 298 -21.19 19.83 4.52
C HIS A 298 -22.50 19.07 4.27
N GLY A 299 -22.72 18.02 5.06
CA GLY A 299 -23.91 17.17 4.98
C GLY A 299 -23.94 16.21 3.78
N LYS A 300 -22.83 16.04 3.04
CA LYS A 300 -22.72 15.08 1.94
C LYS A 300 -21.50 14.17 2.13
N LEU A 301 -21.61 12.93 1.69
CA LEU A 301 -20.48 12.01 1.66
C LEU A 301 -19.53 12.38 0.52
N SER A 302 -18.23 12.40 0.83
CA SER A 302 -17.17 12.65 -0.16
C SER A 302 -16.66 11.39 -0.83
N ILE A 303 -16.93 10.23 -0.26
CA ILE A 303 -16.65 8.93 -0.86
C ILE A 303 -17.86 8.05 -0.62
N GLU A 304 -18.46 7.57 -1.71
CA GLU A 304 -19.48 6.53 -1.68
C GLU A 304 -18.82 5.18 -2.02
N MET A 305 -19.22 4.12 -1.33
CA MET A 305 -18.74 2.76 -1.60
C MET A 305 -19.89 1.85 -2.02
N ASN A 306 -19.97 1.58 -3.33
CA ASN A 306 -20.91 0.64 -3.95
C ASN A 306 -20.12 -0.30 -4.88
N GLY A 307 -19.32 -1.21 -4.29
CA GLY A 307 -18.39 -2.09 -5.00
C GLY A 307 -17.02 -1.43 -5.29
N ASN A 308 -17.00 -0.21 -5.82
CA ASN A 308 -15.80 0.63 -5.97
C ASN A 308 -15.93 1.94 -5.20
N ALA A 309 -14.80 2.49 -4.73
CA ALA A 309 -14.77 3.82 -4.14
C ALA A 309 -15.03 4.87 -5.22
N LYS A 310 -16.07 5.69 -5.01
CA LYS A 310 -16.43 6.82 -5.87
C LYS A 310 -16.30 8.11 -5.08
N ALA A 311 -15.28 8.90 -5.41
CA ALA A 311 -15.08 10.22 -4.82
C ALA A 311 -16.13 11.22 -5.35
N ALA A 312 -16.48 12.21 -4.54
CA ALA A 312 -17.28 13.35 -4.96
C ALA A 312 -16.55 14.11 -6.07
N THR A 313 -17.27 14.43 -7.16
CA THR A 313 -16.66 14.98 -8.37
C THR A 313 -16.17 16.41 -8.16
N ASN A 314 -14.88 16.62 -8.35
CA ASN A 314 -14.30 17.94 -8.59
C ASN A 314 -14.49 18.34 -10.07
N PRO A 315 -15.21 19.42 -10.40
CA PRO A 315 -15.50 19.80 -11.78
C PRO A 315 -14.26 20.25 -12.58
N TYR A 316 -13.12 20.47 -11.92
CA TYR A 316 -11.87 20.89 -12.55
C TYR A 316 -10.97 19.73 -12.98
N LEU A 317 -11.30 18.49 -12.57
CA LEU A 317 -10.47 17.31 -12.82
C LEU A 317 -11.10 16.37 -13.85
N LYS A 318 -10.25 15.78 -14.69
CA LYS A 318 -10.64 14.66 -15.57
C LYS A 318 -10.78 13.39 -14.73
N ALA A 319 -11.45 12.38 -15.28
CA ALA A 319 -11.57 11.06 -14.65
C ALA A 319 -11.19 9.94 -15.62
N SER A 320 -10.66 8.85 -15.07
CA SER A 320 -10.43 7.59 -15.76
C SER A 320 -11.76 6.88 -16.09
N GLU A 321 -11.68 5.80 -16.88
CA GLU A 321 -12.84 4.94 -17.16
C GLU A 321 -13.49 4.36 -15.89
N TRP A 322 -12.70 4.09 -14.85
CA TRP A 322 -13.20 3.61 -13.55
C TRP A 322 -13.75 4.74 -12.66
N GLY A 323 -13.88 5.96 -13.19
CA GLY A 323 -14.44 7.12 -12.49
C GLY A 323 -13.49 7.76 -11.47
N TRP A 324 -12.25 7.28 -11.35
CA TRP A 324 -11.23 7.90 -10.49
C TRP A 324 -10.70 9.17 -11.13
N GLN A 325 -10.74 10.28 -10.39
CA GLN A 325 -10.26 11.57 -10.88
C GLN A 325 -8.73 11.59 -10.97
N ILE A 326 -8.21 12.26 -11.99
CA ILE A 326 -6.77 12.40 -12.21
C ILE A 326 -6.34 13.75 -11.65
N ASP A 327 -5.59 13.74 -10.56
CA ASP A 327 -5.13 14.94 -9.86
C ASP A 327 -3.64 14.85 -9.51
N PRO A 328 -2.73 15.14 -10.45
CA PRO A 328 -1.30 15.17 -10.13
C PRO A 328 -0.98 16.27 -9.11
N LEU A 329 -1.66 17.42 -9.15
CA LEU A 329 -1.39 18.54 -8.24
C LEU A 329 -1.74 18.20 -6.79
N GLY A 330 -2.77 17.38 -6.57
CA GLY A 330 -3.12 16.88 -5.24
C GLY A 330 -2.01 16.08 -4.57
N LEU A 331 -1.16 15.39 -5.34
CA LEU A 331 0.02 14.71 -4.79
C LEU A 331 1.02 15.72 -4.23
N ARG A 332 1.31 16.80 -4.96
CA ARG A 332 2.18 17.88 -4.46
C ARG A 332 1.60 18.58 -3.24
N ILE A 333 0.29 18.88 -3.25
CA ILE A 333 -0.40 19.45 -2.09
C ILE A 333 -0.22 18.52 -0.88
N GLY A 334 -0.49 17.23 -1.05
CA GLY A 334 -0.33 16.23 -0.01
C GLY A 334 1.10 16.12 0.54
N LEU A 335 2.09 16.03 -0.35
CA LEU A 335 3.50 15.96 0.04
C LEU A 335 3.93 17.19 0.86
N ARG A 336 3.49 18.40 0.47
CA ARG A 336 3.78 19.62 1.21
C ARG A 336 3.10 19.63 2.58
N ASP A 337 1.83 19.23 2.64
CA ASP A 337 1.06 19.23 3.88
C ASP A 337 1.61 18.21 4.90
N ILE A 338 1.91 16.99 4.44
CA ILE A 338 2.52 15.95 5.27
C ILE A 338 3.88 16.44 5.78
N TYR A 339 4.75 16.95 4.91
CA TYR A 339 6.09 17.35 5.33
C TYR A 339 6.06 18.56 6.27
N ALA A 340 5.17 19.53 6.04
CA ALA A 340 5.01 20.69 6.91
C ALA A 340 4.58 20.31 8.34
N LYS A 341 3.71 19.30 8.47
CA LYS A 341 3.20 18.81 9.76
C LYS A 341 4.20 17.91 10.50
N TYR A 342 4.85 17.00 9.79
CA TYR A 342 5.57 15.88 10.42
C TYR A 342 7.10 15.96 10.29
N ARG A 343 7.61 16.62 9.25
CA ARG A 343 9.05 16.82 9.01
C ARG A 343 9.88 15.52 9.02
N LEU A 344 9.24 14.41 8.70
CA LEU A 344 9.89 13.13 8.42
C LEU A 344 10.04 12.97 6.91
N PRO A 345 11.08 12.24 6.44
CA PRO A 345 11.19 11.89 5.03
C PRO A 345 9.96 11.16 4.53
N ILE A 346 9.64 11.34 3.25
CA ILE A 346 8.45 10.77 2.63
C ILE A 346 8.86 9.86 1.47
N MET A 347 8.14 8.74 1.28
CA MET A 347 8.20 7.94 0.07
C MET A 347 6.81 7.76 -0.55
N VAL A 348 6.70 7.97 -1.85
CA VAL A 348 5.52 7.56 -2.61
C VAL A 348 5.73 6.09 -2.97
N VAL A 349 5.12 5.19 -2.20
CA VAL A 349 5.37 3.73 -2.35
C VAL A 349 4.30 3.02 -3.16
N GLU A 350 3.32 3.79 -3.65
CA GLU A 350 2.25 3.32 -4.53
C GLU A 350 1.59 4.51 -5.25
N ASN A 351 1.72 4.54 -6.57
CA ASN A 351 0.98 5.43 -7.46
C ASN A 351 1.00 4.81 -8.87
N GLY A 352 -0.13 4.82 -9.57
CA GLY A 352 -0.21 4.20 -10.89
C GLY A 352 -1.54 4.42 -11.58
N PHE A 353 -1.60 4.04 -12.85
CA PHE A 353 -2.78 4.23 -13.68
C PHE A 353 -3.30 2.89 -14.21
N GLY A 354 -4.47 2.49 -13.70
CA GLY A 354 -5.20 1.32 -14.17
C GLY A 354 -6.00 1.64 -15.43
N MET A 355 -5.73 0.95 -16.52
CA MET A 355 -6.49 1.07 -17.77
C MET A 355 -6.60 -0.27 -18.52
N ARG A 356 -7.49 -0.34 -19.51
CA ARG A 356 -7.53 -1.50 -20.41
C ARG A 356 -6.44 -1.37 -21.46
N ASP A 357 -5.44 -2.24 -21.38
CA ASP A 357 -4.40 -2.33 -22.41
C ASP A 357 -4.78 -3.36 -23.48
N ILE A 358 -4.40 -3.06 -24.72
CA ILE A 358 -4.55 -3.94 -25.88
C ILE A 358 -3.16 -4.39 -26.30
N LEU A 359 -2.90 -5.69 -26.28
CA LEU A 359 -1.66 -6.28 -26.76
C LEU A 359 -1.73 -6.42 -28.28
N GLU A 360 -0.88 -5.69 -28.99
CA GLU A 360 -0.74 -5.76 -30.45
C GLU A 360 0.74 -5.83 -30.81
N ASN A 361 1.12 -6.74 -31.71
CA ASN A 361 2.52 -6.91 -32.15
C ASN A 361 3.51 -7.10 -30.98
N GLU A 362 3.16 -7.94 -30.00
CA GLU A 362 3.98 -8.20 -28.80
C GLU A 362 4.29 -6.94 -27.96
N THR A 363 3.49 -5.87 -28.06
CA THR A 363 3.61 -4.68 -27.22
C THR A 363 2.25 -4.01 -26.96
N VAL A 364 2.24 -2.95 -26.16
CA VAL A 364 1.07 -2.12 -25.86
C VAL A 364 1.47 -0.66 -26.05
N ILE A 365 0.66 0.11 -26.76
CA ILE A 365 0.80 1.57 -26.87
C ILE A 365 -0.06 2.24 -25.81
N ASP A 366 0.57 2.68 -24.72
CA ASP A 366 -0.08 3.15 -23.50
C ASP A 366 0.30 4.59 -23.12
N ASP A 367 0.21 5.51 -24.08
CA ASP A 367 0.54 6.94 -23.90
C ASP A 367 -0.20 7.59 -22.72
N THR A 368 -1.45 7.19 -22.46
CA THR A 368 -2.22 7.69 -21.31
C THR A 368 -1.57 7.35 -19.97
N ARG A 369 -0.96 6.16 -19.84
CA ARG A 369 -0.22 5.76 -18.64
C ARG A 369 1.04 6.60 -18.48
N ILE A 370 1.76 6.82 -19.58
CA ILE A 370 2.95 7.67 -19.61
C ILE A 370 2.58 9.10 -19.17
N ASP A 371 1.53 9.69 -19.73
CA ASP A 371 1.09 11.04 -19.38
C ASP A 371 0.67 11.14 -17.91
N TYR A 372 -0.09 10.17 -17.39
CA TYR A 372 -0.44 10.14 -15.97
C TYR A 372 0.81 10.13 -15.08
N MET A 373 1.74 9.21 -15.33
CA MET A 373 2.95 9.08 -14.51
C MET A 373 3.84 10.30 -14.62
N LYS A 374 4.06 10.82 -15.83
CA LYS A 374 4.81 12.06 -16.08
C LYS A 374 4.24 13.21 -15.27
N ASP A 375 2.93 13.46 -15.38
CA ASP A 375 2.30 14.59 -14.70
C ASP A 375 2.44 14.49 -13.17
N HIS A 376 2.38 13.28 -12.58
CA HIS A 376 2.61 13.08 -11.15
C HIS A 376 4.08 13.25 -10.75
N LEU A 377 5.02 12.70 -11.53
CA LEU A 377 6.46 12.86 -11.28
C LEU A 377 6.90 14.32 -11.35
N GLU A 378 6.33 15.11 -12.26
CA GLU A 378 6.54 16.57 -12.32
C GLU A 378 6.13 17.23 -11.00
N GLN A 379 4.97 16.86 -10.44
CA GLN A 379 4.48 17.42 -9.19
C GLN A 379 5.32 16.97 -7.98
N ILE A 380 5.84 15.74 -7.97
CA ILE A 380 6.80 15.28 -6.96
C ILE A 380 8.10 16.10 -7.05
N ALA A 381 8.65 16.27 -8.25
CA ALA A 381 9.86 17.06 -8.44
C ALA A 381 9.68 18.52 -7.99
N LEU A 382 8.52 19.11 -8.25
CA LEU A 382 8.18 20.45 -7.78
C LEU A 382 8.11 20.49 -6.25
N ALA A 383 7.47 19.50 -5.60
CA ALA A 383 7.43 19.41 -4.13
C ALA A 383 8.84 19.30 -3.51
N ILE A 384 9.73 18.51 -4.11
CA ILE A 384 11.13 18.39 -3.68
C ILE A 384 11.85 19.74 -3.77
N ASN A 385 11.69 20.45 -4.90
CA ASN A 385 12.28 21.79 -5.07
C ASN A 385 11.70 22.84 -4.11
N GLU A 386 10.50 22.60 -3.58
CA GLU A 386 9.88 23.42 -2.52
C GLU A 386 10.34 23.03 -1.10
N GLY A 387 11.23 22.04 -0.98
CA GLY A 387 11.86 21.64 0.28
C GLY A 387 11.26 20.39 0.93
N VAL A 388 10.39 19.64 0.26
CA VAL A 388 9.92 18.34 0.75
C VAL A 388 11.03 17.30 0.63
N ASP A 389 11.38 16.62 1.73
CA ASP A 389 12.29 15.47 1.71
C ASP A 389 11.56 14.21 1.21
N CYS A 390 11.29 14.15 -0.09
CA CYS A 390 10.74 12.97 -0.76
C CYS A 390 11.87 12.12 -1.36
N ARG A 391 12.00 10.87 -0.90
CA ARG A 391 13.18 10.01 -1.15
C ARG A 391 12.97 8.91 -2.17
N GLY A 392 11.75 8.73 -2.68
CA GLY A 392 11.52 7.74 -3.73
C GLY A 392 10.09 7.69 -4.26
N TYR A 393 9.98 7.04 -5.40
CA TYR A 393 8.74 6.75 -6.12
C TYR A 393 8.75 5.29 -6.56
N LEU A 394 7.84 4.51 -6.00
CA LEU A 394 7.60 3.12 -6.38
C LEU A 394 6.25 3.05 -7.09
N MET A 395 6.28 2.85 -8.40
CA MET A 395 5.06 2.75 -9.20
C MET A 395 4.25 1.51 -8.79
N TRP A 396 2.92 1.63 -8.78
CA TRP A 396 2.06 0.49 -8.46
C TRP A 396 1.96 -0.47 -9.63
N GLY A 397 2.20 -1.76 -9.35
CA GLY A 397 2.12 -2.83 -10.35
C GLY A 397 3.03 -2.52 -11.54
N PRO A 398 4.37 -2.53 -11.38
CA PRO A 398 5.31 -2.31 -12.49
C PRO A 398 5.16 -3.35 -13.61
N ILE A 399 4.65 -4.52 -13.23
CA ILE A 399 4.15 -5.59 -14.08
C ILE A 399 2.64 -5.73 -13.84
N ASP A 400 1.88 -6.10 -14.86
CA ASP A 400 0.46 -6.35 -14.69
C ASP A 400 0.23 -7.36 -13.58
N ILE A 401 -0.63 -7.00 -12.64
CA ILE A 401 -1.08 -7.83 -11.54
C ILE A 401 -2.61 -7.81 -11.50
N LEU A 402 -3.23 -8.76 -10.82
CA LEU A 402 -4.67 -8.71 -10.59
C LEU A 402 -5.00 -7.45 -9.77
N SER A 403 -6.07 -6.72 -10.11
CA SER A 403 -6.52 -5.57 -9.31
C SER A 403 -6.90 -6.00 -7.88
N SER A 404 -7.11 -5.05 -6.96
CA SER A 404 -7.64 -5.37 -5.62
C SER A 404 -9.00 -6.10 -5.70
N GLN A 405 -9.78 -5.83 -6.75
CA GLN A 405 -11.02 -6.54 -7.07
C GLN A 405 -10.83 -7.81 -7.93
N GLY A 406 -9.59 -8.12 -8.34
CA GLY A 406 -9.27 -9.34 -9.09
C GLY A 406 -9.33 -9.21 -10.60
N GLU A 407 -9.48 -7.99 -11.10
CA GLU A 407 -9.57 -7.76 -12.54
C GLU A 407 -8.16 -7.73 -13.11
N MET A 408 -7.86 -8.62 -14.05
CA MET A 408 -6.70 -8.52 -14.93
C MET A 408 -6.97 -7.54 -16.07
N SER A 409 -8.23 -7.31 -16.46
CA SER A 409 -8.59 -6.31 -17.48
C SER A 409 -8.26 -4.87 -17.08
N LYS A 410 -8.16 -4.57 -15.77
CA LYS A 410 -7.65 -3.30 -15.24
C LYS A 410 -6.14 -3.40 -15.00
N ARG A 411 -5.35 -3.01 -16.00
CA ARG A 411 -3.89 -3.21 -16.02
C ARG A 411 -3.13 -1.98 -15.55
N TYR A 412 -2.11 -2.21 -14.72
CA TYR A 412 -1.26 -1.16 -14.14
C TYR A 412 0.16 -1.16 -14.69
N GLY A 413 0.63 -2.33 -15.16
CA GLY A 413 2.00 -2.61 -15.60
C GLY A 413 2.57 -1.63 -16.60
N THR A 414 3.89 -1.45 -16.55
CA THR A 414 4.68 -1.16 -17.76
C THR A 414 5.08 -2.44 -18.49
N ILE A 415 4.91 -3.59 -17.84
CA ILE A 415 5.07 -4.93 -18.41
C ILE A 415 3.70 -5.59 -18.46
N TYR A 416 3.26 -5.95 -19.66
CA TYR A 416 2.03 -6.68 -19.89
C TYR A 416 2.21 -8.15 -19.57
N VAL A 417 1.26 -8.76 -18.85
CA VAL A 417 1.20 -10.21 -18.65
C VAL A 417 0.07 -10.78 -19.50
N ASN A 418 0.40 -11.71 -20.39
CA ASN A 418 -0.55 -12.36 -21.27
C ASN A 418 -1.38 -13.41 -20.53
N ARG A 419 -2.38 -12.91 -19.84
CA ARG A 419 -3.52 -13.60 -19.24
C ARG A 419 -4.70 -12.64 -19.20
N ASP A 420 -5.92 -13.10 -18.97
CA ASP A 420 -7.09 -12.23 -18.75
C ASP A 420 -8.01 -12.77 -17.65
N ASP A 421 -9.17 -12.13 -17.48
CA ASP A 421 -10.15 -12.47 -16.43
C ASP A 421 -10.76 -13.88 -16.58
N LYS A 422 -10.55 -14.54 -17.74
CA LYS A 422 -11.19 -15.81 -18.11
C LYS A 422 -10.22 -16.88 -18.60
N ASP A 423 -8.98 -16.52 -18.91
CA ASP A 423 -7.97 -17.44 -19.44
C ASP A 423 -6.57 -17.06 -18.93
N LEU A 424 -5.86 -18.03 -18.35
CA LEU A 424 -4.47 -17.85 -17.91
C LEU A 424 -3.49 -17.68 -19.08
N LYS A 425 -3.85 -18.17 -20.28
CA LYS A 425 -3.03 -18.19 -21.50
C LYS A 425 -1.62 -18.73 -21.19
N ASP A 426 -0.56 -18.06 -21.65
CA ASP A 426 0.83 -18.45 -21.43
C ASP A 426 1.54 -17.62 -20.35
N MET A 427 0.87 -16.60 -19.81
CA MET A 427 1.42 -15.62 -18.86
C MET A 427 2.75 -14.97 -19.31
N LYS A 428 3.06 -14.95 -20.61
CA LYS A 428 4.29 -14.32 -21.12
C LYS A 428 4.28 -12.82 -20.85
N ARG A 429 5.46 -12.28 -20.54
CA ARG A 429 5.69 -10.85 -20.27
C ARG A 429 6.03 -10.10 -21.56
N TYR A 430 5.42 -8.94 -21.76
CA TYR A 430 5.67 -8.07 -22.92
C TYR A 430 5.90 -6.63 -22.46
N LYS A 431 6.94 -5.99 -22.98
CA LYS A 431 7.26 -4.59 -22.65
C LYS A 431 6.27 -3.65 -23.34
N LYS A 432 5.58 -2.82 -22.57
CA LYS A 432 4.71 -1.75 -23.10
C LYS A 432 5.55 -0.55 -23.54
N LYS A 433 4.97 0.44 -24.21
CA LYS A 433 5.67 1.70 -24.53
C LYS A 433 6.16 2.39 -23.25
N SER A 434 5.35 2.38 -22.19
CA SER A 434 5.70 2.94 -20.87
C SER A 434 6.92 2.31 -20.20
N PHE A 435 7.29 1.07 -20.54
CA PHE A 435 8.52 0.43 -20.05
C PHE A 435 9.76 1.24 -20.46
N TYR A 436 9.85 1.57 -21.75
CA TYR A 436 10.99 2.31 -22.29
C TYR A 436 11.00 3.76 -21.82
N TRP A 437 9.82 4.36 -21.67
CA TRP A 437 9.71 5.70 -21.08
C TRP A 437 10.19 5.70 -19.63
N TYR A 438 9.73 4.78 -18.78
CA TYR A 438 10.13 4.77 -17.37
C TYR A 438 11.62 4.43 -17.21
N LYS A 439 12.16 3.54 -18.06
CA LYS A 439 13.61 3.33 -18.18
C LYS A 439 14.38 4.62 -18.46
N LYS A 440 13.90 5.44 -19.40
CA LYS A 440 14.50 6.75 -19.72
C LYS A 440 14.46 7.69 -18.51
N VAL A 441 13.31 7.78 -17.83
CA VAL A 441 13.14 8.57 -16.60
C VAL A 441 14.18 8.18 -15.55
N ILE A 442 14.28 6.88 -15.25
CA ILE A 442 15.19 6.40 -14.20
C ILE A 442 16.65 6.62 -14.58
N SER A 443 17.04 6.29 -15.82
CA SER A 443 18.43 6.44 -16.29
C SER A 443 18.91 7.91 -16.33
N THR A 444 17.97 8.85 -16.40
CA THR A 444 18.26 10.30 -16.34
C THR A 444 17.98 10.89 -14.96
N ASN A 445 17.65 10.08 -13.96
CA ASN A 445 17.22 10.50 -12.62
C ASN A 445 16.13 11.59 -12.66
N GLY A 446 15.17 11.44 -13.59
CA GLY A 446 14.07 12.37 -13.81
C GLY A 446 14.41 13.67 -14.55
N ASP A 447 15.60 13.80 -15.13
CA ASP A 447 15.94 14.95 -15.98
C ASP A 447 15.22 14.92 -17.34
N ASP A 448 14.92 13.72 -17.88
CA ASP A 448 14.08 13.54 -19.05
C ASP A 448 12.85 12.67 -18.73
N ILE A 449 11.73 13.35 -18.52
CA ILE A 449 10.41 12.75 -18.29
C ILE A 449 9.44 12.98 -19.46
N LYS A 450 9.91 13.55 -20.57
CA LYS A 450 9.04 13.88 -21.69
C LYS A 450 8.48 12.62 -22.35
N ASN A 451 7.22 12.72 -22.75
CA ASN A 451 6.55 11.75 -23.61
C ASN A 451 6.81 12.17 -25.06
N ASP A 452 7.89 11.64 -25.65
CA ASP A 452 8.31 11.93 -27.03
C ASP A 452 7.73 10.93 -28.04
#